data_AF-A0A961R6L6-F1
#
_entry.id   AF-A0A961R6L6-F1
#
_cell.length_a   1.000
_cell.length_b   1.000
_cell.length_c   1.000
_cell.angle_alpha   90.00
_cell.angle_beta   90.00
_cell.angle_gamma   90.00
#
_symmetry.space_group_name_H-M   'P 1'
#
loop_
_entity.id
_entity.type
_entity.pdbx_description
1 polymer ?
#
loop_
_entity_poly.entity_id
_entity_poly.type
_entity_poly.pdbx_seq_one_letter_code
_entity_poly.pdbx_strand_id
1 'polypeptide(L)' 'MTSLPQTTGKKLGLVIDLDICVGCHACVVNCKEWNTGGYGAPLADSDAWGDNPSGAWLNRI' A
#
# COMPACT_ATOMS: atom_id res chain seq x y z
N MET A 1 11.87 -5.63 3.98
CA MET A 1 11.43 -5.60 2.56
C MET A 1 11.01 -6.99 2.17
N THR A 2 9.81 -7.16 1.63
CA THR A 2 9.29 -8.44 1.11
C THR A 2 10.18 -8.93 -0.04
N SER A 3 10.60 -10.20 0.01
CA SER A 3 11.33 -10.83 -1.10
C SER A 3 10.35 -11.20 -2.21
N LEU A 4 10.54 -10.62 -3.39
CA LEU A 4 9.77 -10.99 -4.58
C LEU A 4 10.25 -12.34 -5.11
N PRO A 5 9.35 -13.20 -5.63
CA PRO A 5 9.74 -14.44 -6.28
C PRO A 5 10.60 -14.17 -7.52
N GLN A 6 11.63 -14.98 -7.74
CA GLN A 6 12.55 -14.81 -8.87
C GLN A 6 11.89 -15.14 -10.23
N THR A 7 10.90 -16.03 -10.24
CA THR A 7 10.13 -16.40 -11.44
C THR A 7 8.67 -16.57 -11.08
N THR A 8 7.78 -16.27 -12.03
CA THR A 8 6.33 -16.48 -11.92
C THR A 8 5.80 -17.12 -13.20
N GLY A 9 4.76 -17.96 -13.10
CA GLY A 9 4.13 -18.58 -14.28
C GLY A 9 3.33 -17.60 -15.14
N LYS A 10 3.03 -16.41 -14.61
CA LYS A 10 2.40 -15.29 -15.32
C LYS A 10 2.97 -13.97 -14.83
N LYS A 11 3.13 -13.02 -15.76
CA LYS A 11 3.50 -11.64 -15.44
C LYS A 11 2.23 -10.79 -15.34
N LEU A 12 2.07 -10.07 -14.25
CA LEU A 12 1.00 -9.10 -14.05
C LEU A 12 1.54 -7.69 -14.32
N GLY A 13 0.72 -6.83 -14.90
CA GLY A 13 1.04 -5.43 -15.13
C GLY A 13 -0.10 -4.55 -14.64
N LEU A 14 0.25 -3.41 -14.04
CA LEU A 14 -0.68 -2.35 -13.63
C LEU A 14 -0.28 -1.08 -14.36
N VAL A 15 -1.22 -0.46 -15.07
CA VAL A 15 -1.03 0.83 -15.75
C VAL A 15 -1.97 1.82 -15.11
N ILE A 16 -1.45 3.00 -14.76
CA ILE A 16 -2.20 4.10 -14.16
C ILE A 16 -2.10 5.29 -15.11
N ASP A 17 -3.25 5.79 -15.54
CA ASP A 17 -3.36 7.03 -16.31
C ASP A 17 -3.26 8.22 -15.35
N LEU A 18 -2.23 9.05 -15.52
CA LEU A 18 -1.99 10.22 -14.68
C LEU A 18 -2.77 11.46 -15.15
N ASP A 19 -3.31 11.46 -16.38
CA ASP A 19 -4.14 12.56 -16.88
C ASP A 19 -5.56 12.49 -16.29
N ILE A 20 -6.04 11.27 -15.98
CA ILE A 20 -7.33 11.03 -15.32
C ILE A 20 -7.22 11.04 -13.79
N CYS A 21 -6.03 10.79 -13.23
CA CYS A 21 -5.82 10.71 -11.79
C CYS A 21 -6.02 12.08 -11.11
N VAL A 22 -7.15 12.25 -10.41
CA VAL A 22 -7.48 13.50 -9.69
C VAL A 22 -6.95 13.57 -8.25
N GLY A 23 -6.21 12.56 -7.80
CA GLY A 23 -5.68 12.54 -6.42
C GLY A 23 -6.72 12.38 -5.32
N CYS A 24 -7.88 11.77 -5.60
CA CYS A 24 -8.96 11.60 -4.60
C CYS A 24 -8.67 10.59 -3.48
N HIS A 25 -7.54 9.89 -3.54
CA HIS A 25 -7.13 8.86 -2.57
C HIS A 25 -8.06 7.64 -2.42
N ALA A 26 -9.10 7.48 -3.22
CA ALA A 26 -10.01 6.33 -3.15
C ALA A 26 -9.28 4.98 -3.31
N CYS A 27 -8.30 4.90 -4.23
CA CYS A 27 -7.49 3.70 -4.43
C CYS A 27 -6.68 3.33 -3.18
N VAL A 28 -6.22 4.33 -2.42
CA VAL A 28 -5.46 4.15 -1.17
C VAL A 28 -6.37 3.68 -0.06
N VAL A 29 -7.51 4.36 0.14
CA VAL A 29 -8.49 4.03 1.18
C VAL A 29 -8.95 2.58 1.04
N ASN A 30 -9.35 2.16 -0.16
CA ASN A 30 -9.81 0.79 -0.40
C ASN A 30 -8.69 -0.24 -0.20
N CYS A 31 -7.46 0.06 -0.64
CA CYS A 31 -6.32 -0.84 -0.43
C CYS A 31 -6.04 -1.02 1.07
N LYS A 32 -6.04 0.08 1.83
CA LYS A 32 -5.84 0.07 3.27
C LYS A 32 -6.95 -0.72 3.95
N GLU A 33 -8.21 -0.37 3.73
CA GLU A 33 -9.37 -1.06 4.31
C GLU A 33 -9.33 -2.57 4.05
N TRP A 34 -9.09 -2.99 2.81
CA TRP A 34 -9.00 -4.40 2.47
C TRP A 34 -7.88 -5.12 3.24
N ASN A 35 -6.71 -4.51 3.35
CA ASN A 35 -5.55 -5.13 3.98
C ASN A 35 -5.53 -4.99 5.52
N THR A 36 -6.28 -4.05 6.10
CA THR A 36 -6.33 -3.81 7.55
C THR A 36 -7.67 -4.19 8.20
N GLY A 37 -8.73 -4.47 7.42
CA GLY A 37 -10.06 -4.78 7.92
C GLY A 37 -10.24 -6.20 8.47
N GLY A 38 -9.26 -7.09 8.30
CA GLY A 38 -9.25 -8.48 8.77
C GLY A 38 -8.53 -8.69 10.11
N TYR A 39 -7.82 -9.82 10.27
CA TYR A 39 -7.00 -10.12 11.46
C TYR A 39 -5.74 -9.24 11.49
N GLY A 40 -5.94 -7.95 11.77
CA GLY A 40 -5.03 -7.02 12.44
C GLY A 40 -3.54 -7.11 12.11
N ALA A 41 -3.16 -7.27 10.84
CA ALA A 41 -1.78 -6.98 10.44
C ALA A 41 -1.74 -5.49 10.06
N PRO A 42 -1.18 -4.61 10.91
CA PRO A 42 -0.94 -3.24 10.49
C PRO A 42 -0.08 -3.28 9.23
N LEU A 43 -0.43 -2.46 8.23
CA LEU A 43 0.48 -2.22 7.12
C LEU A 43 1.84 -1.82 7.72
N ALA A 44 2.91 -2.42 7.21
CA ALA A 44 4.25 -2.33 7.81
C ALA A 44 4.60 -0.86 8.11
N ASP A 45 4.65 -0.52 9.39
CA ASP A 45 4.99 0.80 9.90
C ASP A 45 6.00 0.62 11.03
N SER A 46 7.04 1.45 11.02
CA SER A 46 8.11 1.50 12.01
C SER A 46 7.93 2.76 12.81
N ASP A 47 7.78 2.61 14.12
CA ASP A 47 7.54 3.72 15.05
C ASP A 47 6.37 4.61 14.63
N ALA A 48 5.20 4.00 14.39
CA ALA A 48 4.04 4.67 13.78
C ALA A 48 3.59 5.95 14.51
N TRP A 49 3.85 6.04 15.81
CA TRP A 49 3.43 7.12 16.71
C TRP A 49 4.60 7.97 17.23
N GLY A 50 5.83 7.74 16.77
CA GLY A 50 7.00 8.54 17.14
C GLY A 50 7.16 9.80 16.30
N ASP A 51 8.22 10.57 16.57
CA ASP A 51 8.48 11.87 15.92
C ASP A 51 8.81 11.76 14.42
N ASN A 52 9.31 10.60 13.98
CA ASN A 52 9.70 10.32 12.60
C ASN A 52 9.23 8.92 12.16
N PRO A 53 7.93 8.73 11.92
CA PRO A 53 7.42 7.43 11.52
C PRO A 53 7.87 7.05 10.10
N SER A 54 8.08 5.76 9.85
CA SER A 54 8.47 5.27 8.52
C SER A 54 7.81 3.93 8.16
N GLY A 55 7.30 3.80 6.93
CA GLY A 55 6.60 2.57 6.55
C GLY A 55 5.69 2.74 5.34
N ALA A 56 4.59 2.00 5.34
CA ALA A 56 3.56 2.08 4.31
C ALA A 56 2.97 3.50 4.28
N TRP A 57 3.25 4.23 3.21
CA TRP A 57 2.77 5.61 3.02
C TRP A 57 1.24 5.75 3.14
N LEU A 58 0.50 4.67 2.81
CA LEU A 58 -0.96 4.55 2.91
C LEU A 58 -1.46 4.76 4.36
N ASN A 59 -0.60 4.61 5.37
CA ASN A 59 -0.93 4.90 6.76
C ASN A 59 -0.97 6.41 7.07
N ARG A 60 -0.52 7.28 6.16
CA ARG A 60 -0.52 8.76 6.30
C ARG A 60 -1.49 9.44 5.33
N ILE A 61 -2.33 8.65 4.66
CA ILE A 61 -3.50 9.05 3.90
C ILE A 61 -4.72 8.77 4.78
#